data_AF-A0A1B9BZH2-F1
#
_entry.id   AF-A0A1B9BZH2-F1
#
_cell.length_a   1.000
_cell.length_b   1.000
_cell.length_c   1.000
_cell.angle_alpha   90.00
_cell.angle_beta   90.00
_cell.angle_gamma   90.00
#
_symmetry.space_group_name_H-M   'P 1'
#
loop_
_entity.id
_entity.type
_entity.pdbx_description
1 polymer ?
#
loop_
_entity_poly.entity_id
_entity_poly.type
_entity_poly.pdbx_seq_one_letter_code
_entity_poly.pdbx_strand_id
1 'polypeptide(L)' 'MAKTRPVVDSSTIFATKGAGGAVAESRPKKPISEEKLVDLNFKVPDSFRRRFKIRAAEEGITGVEMLRRMFDAS' A
#
# COMPACT_ATOMS: atom_id res chain seq x y z
N MET A 1 55.30 -18.94 8.57
CA MET A 1 53.88 -19.34 8.45
C MET A 1 53.23 -19.25 9.83
N ALA A 2 52.31 -18.30 10.03
CA ALA A 2 51.24 -18.33 11.02
C ALA A 2 50.25 -17.23 10.61
N LYS A 3 48.97 -17.59 10.45
CA LYS A 3 47.95 -16.82 9.73
C LYS A 3 46.66 -16.92 10.52
N THR A 4 46.22 -15.86 11.19
CA THR A 4 44.84 -15.77 11.69
C THR A 4 44.42 -14.35 12.08
N ARG A 5 43.56 -13.81 11.19
CA ARG A 5 42.34 -13.00 11.38
C ARG A 5 42.41 -11.69 12.20
N PRO A 6 42.24 -10.52 11.55
CA PRO A 6 41.86 -9.31 12.27
C PRO A 6 40.38 -9.38 12.70
N VAL A 7 40.14 -9.06 13.97
CA VAL A 7 38.84 -8.80 14.59
C VAL A 7 38.17 -7.64 13.84
N VAL A 8 36.99 -7.88 13.26
CA VAL A 8 36.12 -6.82 12.74
C VAL A 8 35.44 -6.15 13.92
N ASP A 9 35.92 -4.96 14.26
CA ASP A 9 35.33 -4.09 15.27
C ASP A 9 34.01 -3.52 14.71
N SER A 10 32.90 -3.81 15.39
CA SER A 10 31.54 -3.44 14.97
C SER A 10 31.14 -2.05 15.48
N SER A 11 32.07 -1.09 15.45
CA SER A 11 31.78 0.30 15.77
C SER A 11 31.75 1.15 14.50
N THR A 12 30.71 1.97 14.39
CA THR A 12 30.50 3.01 13.35
C THR A 12 29.72 2.58 12.11
N ILE A 13 28.45 2.22 12.28
CA ILE A 13 27.41 2.57 11.29
C ILE A 13 26.65 3.78 11.85
N PHE A 14 27.22 4.97 11.66
CA PHE A 14 26.44 6.21 11.61
C PHE A 14 26.17 6.47 10.13
N ALA A 15 24.97 6.14 9.66
CA ALA A 15 24.47 6.57 8.36
C ALA A 15 23.16 7.34 8.58
N THR A 16 23.20 8.55 8.05
CA THR A 16 22.31 9.68 8.20
C THR A 16 20.90 9.43 7.67
N LYS A 17 19.94 10.11 8.31
CA LYS A 17 18.57 10.36 7.85
C LYS A 17 18.59 10.89 6.40
N GLY A 18 18.34 10.00 5.45
CA GLY A 18 18.08 10.32 4.05
C GLY A 18 16.58 10.33 3.79
N ALA A 19 16.03 11.52 3.55
CA ALA A 19 14.69 11.70 3.03
C ALA A 19 14.57 11.06 1.65
N GLY A 20 13.93 9.90 1.56
CA GLY A 20 13.48 9.29 0.31
C GLY A 20 11.99 9.53 0.17
N GLY A 21 11.61 10.67 -0.42
CA GLY A 21 10.23 10.93 -0.80
C GLY A 21 9.75 9.83 -1.73
N ALA A 22 8.71 9.10 -1.32
CA ALA A 22 7.96 8.27 -2.23
C ALA A 22 7.38 9.20 -3.31
N VAL A 23 7.92 9.10 -4.52
CA VAL A 23 7.35 9.70 -5.73
C VAL A 23 5.95 9.10 -5.89
N ALA A 24 4.95 9.84 -5.39
CA ALA A 24 3.56 9.60 -5.69
C ALA A 24 3.36 9.94 -7.18
N GLU A 25 3.44 8.91 -8.01
CA GLU A 25 3.13 8.96 -9.42
C GLU A 25 1.73 9.56 -9.59
N SER A 26 1.71 10.82 -10.01
CA SER A 26 0.50 11.62 -10.16
C SER A 26 -0.21 11.19 -11.44
N ARG A 27 -1.01 10.12 -11.35
CA ARG A 27 -1.86 9.68 -12.47
C ARG A 27 -2.89 10.78 -12.76
N PRO A 28 -3.03 11.25 -14.01
CA PRO A 28 -4.01 12.29 -14.33
C PRO A 28 -5.42 11.73 -14.10
N LYS A 29 -6.12 12.29 -13.11
CA LYS A 29 -7.55 12.04 -12.89
C LYS A 29 -8.31 12.69 -14.05
N LYS A 30 -8.74 11.86 -15.00
CA LYS A 30 -9.70 12.24 -16.04
C LYS A 30 -10.98 12.73 -15.33
N PRO A 31 -11.56 13.90 -15.69
CA PRO A 31 -12.80 14.36 -15.07
C PRO A 31 -13.93 13.46 -15.56
N ILE A 32 -14.29 12.50 -14.72
CA ILE A 32 -15.53 11.75 -14.85
C ILE A 32 -16.61 12.74 -14.42
N SER A 33 -17.62 12.98 -15.26
CA SER A 33 -18.75 13.87 -14.98
C SER A 33 -19.13 13.83 -13.51
N GLU A 34 -19.00 14.96 -12.82
CA GLU A 34 -18.91 15.06 -11.36
C GLU A 34 -20.27 14.80 -10.67
N GLU A 35 -20.76 13.56 -10.76
CA GLU A 35 -21.62 13.07 -9.69
C GLU A 35 -20.80 13.12 -8.40
N LYS A 36 -21.22 14.01 -7.49
CA LYS A 36 -20.50 14.27 -6.24
C LYS A 36 -20.37 12.97 -5.46
N LEU A 37 -19.18 12.37 -5.49
CA LEU A 37 -18.87 11.18 -4.73
C LEU A 37 -18.95 11.49 -3.24
N VAL A 38 -19.62 10.63 -2.48
CA VAL A 38 -19.79 10.75 -1.03
C VAL A 38 -19.02 9.62 -0.34
N ASP A 39 -18.23 9.96 0.67
CA ASP A 39 -17.52 8.98 1.49
C ASP A 39 -18.45 8.37 2.55
N LEU A 40 -18.71 7.07 2.42
CA LEU A 40 -19.67 6.35 3.26
C LEU A 40 -19.11 5.91 4.64
N ASN A 41 -17.79 5.98 4.86
CA ASN A 41 -17.11 5.78 6.16
C ASN A 41 -17.58 4.57 7.01
N PHE A 42 -17.83 3.43 6.36
CA PHE A 42 -18.27 2.23 7.08
C PHE A 42 -17.22 1.68 8.04
N LYS A 43 -17.67 1.29 9.24
CA LYS A 43 -16.88 0.42 10.12
C LYS A 43 -17.23 -1.02 9.82
N VAL A 44 -16.19 -1.83 9.62
CA VAL A 44 -16.31 -3.26 9.34
C VAL A 44 -15.39 -4.05 10.26
N PRO A 45 -15.72 -5.30 10.60
CA PRO A 45 -14.80 -6.17 11.32
C PRO A 45 -13.47 -6.34 10.58
N ASP A 46 -12.36 -6.46 11.32
CA ASP A 46 -11.03 -6.64 10.71
C ASP A 46 -10.92 -7.90 9.87
N SER A 47 -11.61 -8.97 10.27
CA SER A 47 -11.69 -10.21 9.52
C SER A 47 -12.34 -10.01 8.14
N PHE A 48 -13.39 -9.19 8.07
CA PHE A 48 -14.03 -8.81 6.80
C PHE A 48 -13.05 -7.99 5.95
N ARG A 49 -12.45 -6.95 6.53
CA ARG A 49 -11.50 -6.07 5.81
C ARG A 49 -10.35 -6.86 5.19
N ARG A 50 -9.81 -7.84 5.91
CA ARG A 50 -8.73 -8.71 5.43
C ARG A 50 -9.18 -9.56 4.24
N ARG A 51 -10.30 -10.30 4.37
CA ARG A 51 -10.83 -11.14 3.28
C ARG A 51 -11.20 -10.32 2.06
N PHE A 52 -11.79 -9.15 2.27
CA PHE A 52 -12.16 -8.23 1.22
C PHE A 52 -10.95 -7.77 0.41
N LYS A 53 -9.86 -7.39 1.08
CA LYS A 53 -8.59 -7.02 0.41
C LYS A 53 -7.99 -8.17 -0.38
N ILE A 54 -8.00 -9.39 0.16
CA ILE A 54 -7.48 -10.58 -0.53
C ILE A 54 -8.25 -10.79 -1.83
N ARG A 55 -9.58 -10.77 -1.77
CA ARG A 55 -10.43 -10.98 -2.96
C ARG A 55 -10.28 -9.87 -4.00
N ALA A 56 -10.16 -8.61 -3.58
CA ALA A 56 -9.87 -7.50 -4.49
C ALA A 56 -8.53 -7.71 -5.22
N ALA A 57 -7.52 -8.20 -4.50
CA ALA A 57 -6.21 -8.50 -5.07
C ALA A 57 -6.24 -9.72 -6.02
N GLU A 58 -7.02 -10.76 -5.72
CA GLU A 58 -7.25 -11.91 -6.60
C GLU A 58 -7.88 -11.49 -7.94
N GLU A 59 -8.80 -10.52 -7.91
CA GLU A 59 -9.42 -9.94 -9.11
C GLU A 59 -8.58 -8.85 -9.79
N GLY A 60 -7.46 -8.44 -9.18
CA GLY A 60 -6.58 -7.39 -9.71
C GLY A 60 -7.22 -5.99 -9.72
N ILE A 61 -8.24 -5.74 -8.89
CA ILE A 61 -8.98 -4.48 -8.82
C ILE A 61 -8.80 -3.80 -7.46
N THR A 62 -9.12 -2.51 -7.39
CA THR A 62 -9.12 -1.79 -6.11
C THR A 62 -10.31 -2.21 -5.25
N GLY A 63 -10.17 -2.08 -3.93
CA GLY A 63 -11.28 -2.37 -3.01
C GLY A 63 -12.52 -1.50 -3.27
N VAL A 64 -12.35 -0.28 -3.77
CA VAL A 64 -13.47 0.61 -4.13
C VAL A 64 -14.17 0.13 -5.40
N GLU A 65 -13.43 -0.30 -6.41
CA GLU A 65 -14.03 -0.91 -7.62
C GLU A 65 -14.75 -2.20 -7.30
N MET A 66 -14.18 -3.02 -6.42
CA MET A 66 -14.83 -4.24 -5.94
C MET A 66 -16.15 -3.93 -5.21
N LEU A 67 -16.16 -2.88 -4.36
CA LEU A 67 -17.40 -2.42 -3.71
C LEU A 67 -18.44 -1.98 -4.75
N ARG A 68 -18.05 -1.18 -5.75
CA ARG A 68 -18.97 -0.76 -6.82
C ARG A 68 -19.56 -1.94 -7.57
N ARG A 69 -18.72 -2.89 -8.00
CA ARG A 69 -19.17 -4.13 -8.65
C ARG A 69 -20.21 -4.88 -7.82
N MET A 70 -20.06 -4.94 -6.51
CA MET A 70 -21.01 -5.63 -5.64
C MET A 70 -22.36 -4.93 -5.55
N PHE A 71 -22.38 -3.60 -5.58
CA PHE A 71 -23.61 -2.81 -5.57
C PHE A 71 -24.30 -2.78 -6.94
N ASP A 72 -23.54 -2.73 -8.03
CA ASP A 72 -24.08 -2.72 -9.40
C ASP A 72 -24.63 -4.10 -9.83
N ALA A 73 -24.19 -5.19 -9.17
CA ALA A 73 -24.64 -6.55 -9.44
C ALA A 73 -25.82 -7.00 -8.55
N SER A 74 -26.31 -6.16 -7.63
CA SER A 74 -27.54 -6.39 -6.84
C SER A 74 -28.73 -5.71 -7.50
#